data_AF-A0A4C1UX81-F1
#
_entry.id   AF-A0A4C1UX81-F1
#
_cell.length_a   1.000
_cell.length_b   1.000
_cell.length_c   1.000
_cell.angle_alpha   90.00
_cell.angle_beta   90.00
_cell.angle_gamma   90.00
#
_symmetry.space_group_name_H-M   'P 1'
#
loop_
_entity.id
_entity.type
_entity.pdbx_description
1 polymer ?
#
loop_
_entity_poly.entity_id
_entity_poly.type
_entity_poly.pdbx_seq_one_letter_code
_entity_poly.pdbx_strand_id
1 'polypeptide(L)'
;MKKRVRKSPLSASEKTVICNIYKLVEEMWPKDQFLYKNDIANKTAETSGVHVSTVYKVLRKQVTTKQVRSPTPAPKRLTTVDKLELSGIRRILH
;
A
#
# COMPACT_ATOMS: atom_id res chain seq x y z
N MET A 1 -38.61 6.78 11.56
CA MET A 1 -37.22 7.24 11.23
C MET A 1 -36.58 6.28 10.24
N LYS A 2 -36.19 6.76 9.04
CA LYS A 2 -35.48 5.93 8.04
C LYS A 2 -34.07 5.65 8.55
N LYS A 3 -33.72 4.39 8.80
CA LYS A 3 -32.36 4.01 9.27
C LYS A 3 -31.35 4.40 8.18
N ARG A 4 -30.34 5.21 8.52
CA ARG A 4 -29.27 5.59 7.58
C ARG A 4 -28.48 4.36 7.18
N VAL A 5 -28.35 4.11 5.88
CA VAL A 5 -27.49 3.06 5.33
C VAL A 5 -26.06 3.35 5.81
N ARG A 6 -25.48 2.41 6.56
CA ARG A 6 -24.09 2.53 7.00
C ARG A 6 -23.21 2.35 5.77
N LYS A 7 -22.45 3.39 5.42
CA LYS A 7 -21.43 3.30 4.36
C LYS A 7 -20.36 2.31 4.83
N SER A 8 -20.06 1.32 4.00
CA SER A 8 -18.96 0.38 4.24
C SER A 8 -17.63 1.14 4.25
N PRO A 9 -16.67 0.71 5.08
CA PRO A 9 -15.32 1.25 5.02
C PRO A 9 -14.68 0.90 3.67
N LEU A 10 -13.85 1.83 3.14
CA LEU A 10 -13.07 1.59 1.93
C LEU A 10 -12.22 0.32 2.06
N SER A 11 -12.31 -0.54 1.06
CA SER A 11 -11.45 -1.70 0.82
C SER A 11 -9.99 -1.29 0.58
N ALA A 12 -9.09 -2.27 0.62
CA ALA A 12 -7.67 -2.02 0.34
C ALA A 12 -7.44 -1.62 -1.12
N SER A 13 -8.15 -2.23 -2.07
CA SER A 13 -8.06 -1.92 -3.50
C SER A 13 -8.50 -0.50 -3.79
N GLU A 14 -9.64 -0.05 -3.24
CA GLU A 14 -10.12 1.32 -3.45
C GLU A 14 -9.12 2.37 -2.93
N LYS A 15 -8.47 2.10 -1.80
CA LYS A 15 -7.42 2.99 -1.28
C LYS A 15 -6.24 3.07 -2.25
N THR A 16 -5.82 1.93 -2.80
CA THR A 16 -4.73 1.88 -3.79
C THR A 16 -5.09 2.66 -5.07
N VAL A 17 -6.33 2.52 -5.54
CA VAL A 17 -6.83 3.27 -6.71
C VAL A 17 -6.77 4.77 -6.45
N ILE A 18 -7.27 5.25 -5.30
CA ILE A 18 -7.21 6.67 -4.93
C ILE A 18 -5.75 7.18 -4.93
N CYS A 19 -4.82 6.39 -4.41
CA CYS A 19 -3.40 6.74 -4.40
C CYS A 19 -2.77 6.80 -5.80
N ASN A 20 -3.14 5.86 -6.68
CA ASN A 20 -2.63 5.83 -8.05
C ASN A 20 -3.18 7.00 -8.86
N ILE A 21 -4.47 7.32 -8.70
CA ILE A 21 -5.08 8.50 -9.33
C ILE A 21 -4.38 9.76 -8.83
N TYR A 22 -4.14 9.89 -7.53
CA TYR A 22 -3.42 11.06 -6.99
C TYR A 22 -2.02 11.23 -7.62
N LYS A 23 -1.24 10.15 -7.76
CA LYS A 23 0.07 10.18 -8.42
C LYS A 23 -0.04 10.55 -9.90
N LEU A 24 -1.01 9.96 -10.59
CA LEU A 24 -1.26 10.26 -12.00
C LEU A 24 -1.64 11.73 -12.18
N VAL A 25 -2.43 12.27 -11.25
CA VAL A 25 -2.82 13.69 -11.26
C VAL A 25 -1.59 14.58 -11.03
N GLU A 26 -0.73 14.21 -10.09
CA GLU A 26 0.52 14.93 -9.80
C GLU A 26 1.53 14.88 -10.95
N GLU A 27 1.54 13.81 -11.75
CA GLU A 27 2.46 13.62 -12.87
C GLU A 27 1.98 14.23 -14.19
N MET A 28 0.70 14.07 -14.52
CA MET A 28 0.16 14.53 -15.81
C MET A 28 -0.18 16.01 -15.85
N TRP A 29 -0.50 16.64 -14.71
CA TRP A 29 -0.90 18.05 -14.73
C TRP A 29 0.30 18.99 -14.61
N PRO A 30 0.32 20.09 -15.38
CA PRO A 30 1.40 21.08 -15.32
C PRO A 30 1.43 21.73 -13.93
N LYS A 31 2.61 21.71 -13.30
CA LYS A 31 2.85 22.24 -11.94
C LYS A 31 2.55 23.74 -11.82
N ASP A 32 2.56 24.45 -12.94
CA ASP A 32 2.26 25.89 -13.00
C ASP A 32 0.75 26.18 -12.83
N GLN A 33 -0.11 25.18 -13.04
CA GLN A 33 -1.58 25.34 -13.04
C GLN A 33 -2.23 25.05 -11.68
N PHE A 34 -1.53 24.34 -10.79
CA PHE A 34 -2.00 24.02 -9.44
C PHE A 34 -0.92 24.32 -8.40
N LEU A 35 -0.89 25.57 -7.92
CA LEU A 35 0.04 26.01 -6.87
C LEU A 35 -0.16 25.24 -5.55
N TYR A 36 -1.35 24.70 -5.31
CA TYR A 36 -1.71 24.11 -4.02
C TYR A 36 -2.07 22.64 -4.12
N LYS A 37 -1.50 21.83 -3.21
CA LYS A 37 -1.81 20.39 -3.07
C LYS A 37 -3.30 20.09 -2.84
N ASN A 38 -4.05 21.09 -2.39
CA ASN A 38 -5.49 20.98 -2.20
C ASN A 38 -6.24 20.78 -3.52
N ASP A 39 -5.76 21.38 -4.60
CA ASP A 39 -6.44 21.29 -5.88
C ASP A 39 -6.24 19.92 -6.53
N ILE A 40 -5.05 19.33 -6.35
CA ILE A 40 -4.75 17.95 -6.72
C ILE A 40 -5.67 16.98 -5.96
N ALA A 41 -5.88 17.22 -4.66
CA ALA A 41 -6.78 16.40 -3.84
C ALA A 41 -8.25 16.55 -4.25
N ASN A 42 -8.68 17.77 -4.59
CA ASN A 42 -10.02 18.03 -5.13
C ASN A 42 -10.22 17.31 -6.47
N LYS A 43 -9.23 17.36 -7.35
CA LYS A 43 -9.32 16.68 -8.65
C LYS A 43 -9.33 15.17 -8.53
N THR A 44 -8.53 14.64 -7.60
CA THR A 44 -8.54 13.21 -7.27
C THR A 44 -9.91 12.79 -6.73
N ALA A 45 -10.54 13.61 -5.89
CA ALA A 45 -11.85 13.37 -5.33
C ALA A 45 -12.95 13.33 -6.41
N GLU A 46 -12.93 14.29 -7.34
CA GLU A 46 -13.82 14.30 -8.51
C GLU A 46 -13.65 13.03 -9.36
N THR A 47 -12.40 12.67 -9.68
CA THR A 47 -12.09 11.55 -10.56
C THR A 47 -12.45 10.20 -9.95
N SER A 48 -12.28 10.05 -8.63
CA SER A 48 -12.57 8.81 -7.91
C SER A 48 -14.00 8.74 -7.33
N GLY A 49 -14.79 9.80 -7.47
CA GLY A 49 -16.17 9.85 -6.96
C GLY A 49 -16.28 9.82 -5.43
N VAL A 50 -15.21 10.19 -4.71
CA VAL A 50 -15.17 10.21 -3.24
C VAL A 50 -15.09 11.62 -2.72
N HIS A 51 -15.49 11.82 -1.46
CA HIS A 51 -15.32 13.12 -0.82
C HIS A 51 -13.83 13.43 -0.57
N VAL A 52 -13.41 14.68 -0.73
CA VAL A 52 -12.03 15.16 -0.56
C VAL A 52 -11.42 14.76 0.79
N SER A 53 -12.20 14.84 1.87
CA SER A 53 -11.75 14.41 3.21
C SER A 53 -11.37 12.93 3.27
N THR A 54 -11.93 12.09 2.40
CA THR A 54 -11.58 10.67 2.26
C THR A 54 -10.22 10.52 1.59
N VAL A 55 -9.95 11.32 0.55
CA VAL A 55 -8.63 11.36 -0.11
C VAL A 55 -7.54 11.70 0.90
N TYR A 56 -7.70 12.75 1.69
CA TYR A 56 -6.73 13.10 2.74
C TYR A 56 -6.56 12.02 3.80
N LYS A 57 -7.64 11.34 4.22
CA LYS A 57 -7.56 10.22 5.16
C LYS A 57 -6.75 9.06 4.60
N VAL A 58 -6.90 8.77 3.30
CA VAL A 58 -6.14 7.71 2.62
C VAL A 58 -4.68 8.11 2.47
N LEU A 59 -4.40 9.33 2.00
CA LEU A 59 -3.04 9.86 1.84
C LEU A 59 -2.29 9.90 3.17
N ARG A 60 -2.91 10.40 4.25
CA ARG A 60 -2.30 10.47 5.58
C ARG A 60 -1.93 9.07 6.09
N LYS A 61 -2.83 8.09 5.94
CA LYS A 61 -2.55 6.69 6.32
C LYS A 61 -1.42 6.10 5.50
N GLN A 62 -1.34 6.40 4.22
CA GLN A 62 -0.29 5.90 3.35
C GLN A 62 1.09 6.49 3.71
N VAL A 63 1.16 7.77 4.06
CA VAL A 63 2.41 8.38 4.58
C VAL A 63 2.88 7.68 5.86
N THR A 64 1.94 7.35 6.76
CA THR A 64 2.26 6.57 7.96
C THR A 64 2.70 5.14 7.64
N THR A 65 2.15 4.53 6.58
CA THR A 65 2.44 3.13 6.20
C THR A 65 3.73 3.00 5.39
N LYS A 66 4.14 4.05 4.66
CA LYS A 66 5.44 4.11 3.95
C LYS A 66 6.65 3.99 4.89
N GLN A 67 6.44 4.09 6.21
CA GLN A 67 7.52 3.99 7.19
C GLN A 67 7.94 2.56 7.57
N VAL A 68 7.15 1.52 7.29
CA VAL A 68 7.57 0.15 7.64
C VAL A 68 6.99 -0.90 6.70
N ARG A 69 7.85 -1.43 5.83
CA ARG A 69 8.06 -2.88 5.67
C ARG A 69 9.28 -3.07 4.78
N SER A 70 10.40 -3.45 5.41
CA SER A 70 11.46 -4.14 4.69
C SER A 70 10.85 -5.31 3.92
N PRO A 71 11.33 -5.61 2.70
CA PRO A 71 10.83 -6.75 1.94
C PRO A 71 10.91 -7.99 2.82
N THR A 72 9.78 -8.67 3.03
CA THR A 72 9.79 -9.95 3.74
C THR A 72 10.64 -10.90 2.89
N PRO A 73 11.80 -11.37 3.39
CA PRO A 73 12.61 -12.28 2.62
C PRO A 73 11.75 -13.50 2.28
N ALA A 74 11.79 -13.93 1.02
CA ALA A 74 11.04 -15.09 0.57
C ALA A 74 11.34 -16.28 1.48
N PRO A 75 10.33 -17.11 1.85
CA PRO A 75 10.60 -18.31 2.63
C PRO A 75 11.56 -19.18 1.81
N LYS A 76 12.79 -19.34 2.32
CA LYS A 76 13.76 -20.27 1.74
C LYS A 76 13.11 -21.64 1.77
N ARG A 77 12.77 -22.19 0.61
CA ARG A 77 12.42 -23.59 0.48
C ARG A 77 13.70 -24.37 0.77
N LEU A 78 13.94 -24.74 2.03
CA LEU A 78 14.91 -25.79 2.34
C LEU A 78 14.40 -27.04 1.63
N THR A 79 15.08 -27.43 0.57
CA THR A 79 14.93 -28.78 0.04
C THR A 79 15.50 -29.74 1.08
N THR A 80 14.89 -30.92 1.21
CA THR A 80 15.23 -31.99 2.15
C THR A 80 16.70 -32.45 2.12
N VAL A 81 17.48 -31.96 1.15
CA VAL A 81 18.90 -32.27 0.95
C VAL A 81 19.80 -31.57 1.98
N ASP A 82 19.46 -30.36 2.45
CA ASP A 82 20.22 -29.62 3.47
C ASP A 82 20.18 -30.29 4.86
N LYS A 83 19.23 -31.20 5.10
CA LYS A 83 19.12 -31.93 6.37
C LYS A 83 20.09 -33.11 6.47
N LEU A 84 20.65 -33.58 5.36
CA LEU A 84 21.47 -34.79 5.36
C LEU A 84 22.94 -34.52 5.74
N GLU A 85 23.49 -33.36 5.39
CA GLU A 85 24.92 -33.07 5.66
C GLU A 85 25.24 -32.94 7.15
N LEU A 86 24.31 -32.41 7.96
CA LEU A 86 24.55 -32.24 9.41
C LEU A 86 24.48 -33.54 10.21
N SER A 87 23.95 -34.62 9.62
CA SER A 87 23.87 -35.94 10.26
C SER A 87 25.05 -36.87 9.90
N GLY A 88 25.82 -36.52 8.86
CA GLY A 88 26.91 -37.33 8.33
C GLY A 88 28.27 -37.18 9.05
N ILE A 89 28.48 -36.11 9.80
CA ILE A 89 29.79 -35.78 10.42
C ILE A 89 29.91 -36.33 11.86
N ARG A 90 29.28 -37.46 12.17
CA ARG A 90 29.47 -38.15 13.47
C ARG A 90 29.76 -39.62 13.26
N ARG A 91 31.02 -39.93 12.94
CA ARG A 91 31.76 -41.22 12.95
C ARG A 91 33.01 -40.92 12.10
N ILE A 92 34.27 -40.99 12.52
CA ILE A 92 34.99 -41.92 13.39
C ILE A 92 36.27 -41.20 13.82
N LEU A 93 36.59 -41.18 15.12
CA LEU A 93 37.97 -41.13 15.62
C LEU A 93 37.99 -42.04 16.83
N HIS A 94 38.54 -43.24 16.64
CA HIS A 94 38.77 -44.23 17.66
C HIS A 94 40.23 -44.69 17.55
#